data_AF-A0A061QKC2-F1
#
_entry.id   AF-A0A061QKC2-F1
#
_cell.length_a   1.000
_cell.length_b   1.000
_cell.length_c   1.000
_cell.angle_alpha   90.00
_cell.angle_beta   90.00
_cell.angle_gamma   90.00
#
_symmetry.space_group_name_H-M   'P 1'
#
loop_
_entity.id
_entity.type
_entity.pdbx_description
1 polymer ?
#
loop_
_entity_poly.entity_id
_entity_poly.type
_entity_poly.pdbx_seq_one_letter_code
_entity_poly.pdbx_strand_id
1 'polypeptide(L)'
;VANDWHTALIPTVLAAKYRSAGVYLGARSVLAIHNLFHQGCFPPDTFNQLGLDGRWYNSMGWQFMERAHMACYSYGHAVNYMKAGLVNADRVVTVSPGYAYEIATPEGGWGMDGIIRERQYVLNGILNGIEPSEWSPQEDVHIAQNYDEDTFEEGKAACKAALQESMGLPVRPEVPLIGFVGRLDDQKGADLILGAMEWLTGRAGRAAWHGPQGPRGRLQVGREQLPG
;
A
#
# COMPACT_ATOMS: atom_id res chain seq x y z
N VAL A 1 -8.89 -18.19 1.78
CA VAL A 1 -8.09 -17.09 1.21
C VAL A 1 -7.13 -16.62 2.29
N ALA A 2 -5.86 -16.45 1.98
CA ALA A 2 -4.83 -15.93 2.86
C ALA A 2 -4.55 -14.47 2.45
N ASN A 3 -4.67 -13.54 3.39
CA ASN A 3 -4.39 -12.12 3.21
C ASN A 3 -3.02 -11.75 3.78
N ASP A 4 -2.15 -11.25 2.90
CA ASP A 4 -0.78 -10.80 3.17
C ASP A 4 0.10 -11.80 3.94
N TRP A 5 1.29 -11.35 4.31
CA TRP A 5 2.30 -12.17 4.98
C TRP A 5 1.78 -12.82 6.27
N HIS A 6 0.84 -12.17 6.98
CA HIS A 6 0.26 -12.64 8.24
C HIS A 6 -0.33 -14.06 8.12
N THR A 7 -0.91 -14.38 6.96
CA THR A 7 -1.56 -15.68 6.72
C THR A 7 -0.95 -16.43 5.53
N ALA A 8 0.12 -15.91 4.94
CA ALA A 8 0.79 -16.48 3.77
C ALA A 8 1.43 -17.86 4.02
N LEU A 9 1.54 -18.32 5.28
CA LEU A 9 1.94 -19.70 5.57
C LEU A 9 0.83 -20.74 5.32
N ILE A 10 -0.45 -20.34 5.25
CA ILE A 10 -1.57 -21.27 5.09
C ILE A 10 -1.41 -22.19 3.85
N PRO A 11 -1.09 -21.68 2.65
CA PRO A 11 -0.85 -22.54 1.48
C PRO A 11 0.28 -23.55 1.69
N THR A 12 1.38 -23.14 2.33
CA THR A 12 2.50 -24.01 2.64
C THR A 12 2.10 -25.10 3.62
N VAL A 13 1.38 -24.75 4.70
CA VAL A 13 0.88 -25.72 5.69
C VAL A 13 -0.12 -26.70 5.05
N LEU A 14 -1.01 -26.20 4.19
CA LEU A 14 -1.95 -27.02 3.42
C LEU A 14 -1.20 -28.07 2.58
N ALA A 15 -0.16 -27.68 1.86
CA ALA A 15 0.65 -28.60 1.06
C ALA A 15 1.50 -29.55 1.93
N ALA A 16 2.17 -29.01 2.94
CA ALA A 16 3.18 -29.69 3.74
C ALA A 16 2.62 -30.69 4.73
N LYS A 17 1.55 -30.34 5.44
CA LYS A 17 0.98 -31.17 6.50
C LYS A 17 -0.25 -31.92 6.03
N TYR A 18 -1.21 -31.22 5.43
CA TYR A 18 -2.52 -31.79 5.16
C TYR A 18 -2.54 -32.64 3.89
N ARG A 19 -2.17 -32.05 2.73
CA ARG A 19 -2.16 -32.78 1.45
C ARG A 19 -1.18 -33.95 1.48
N SER A 20 -0.02 -33.77 2.10
CA SER A 20 0.98 -34.84 2.29
C SER A 20 0.47 -36.01 3.16
N ALA A 21 -0.54 -35.78 4.01
CA ALA A 21 -1.19 -36.80 4.84
C ALA A 21 -2.51 -37.33 4.23
N GLY A 22 -2.81 -37.01 2.97
CA GLY A 22 -4.05 -37.44 2.31
C GLY A 22 -5.31 -36.63 2.68
N VAL A 23 -5.16 -35.51 3.40
CA VAL A 23 -6.26 -34.66 3.84
C VAL A 23 -6.33 -33.39 2.98
N TYR A 24 -7.53 -32.83 2.76
CA TYR A 24 -7.74 -31.59 1.98
C TYR A 24 -7.18 -31.61 0.55
N LEU A 25 -7.14 -32.78 -0.11
CA LEU A 25 -6.64 -32.94 -1.49
C LEU A 25 -7.40 -32.05 -2.51
N GLY A 26 -8.71 -31.89 -2.32
CA GLY A 26 -9.56 -31.02 -3.14
C GLY A 26 -9.54 -29.55 -2.74
N ALA A 27 -9.02 -29.19 -1.56
CA ALA A 27 -9.01 -27.80 -1.10
C ALA A 27 -8.07 -26.95 -1.96
N ARG A 28 -8.42 -25.68 -2.15
CA ARG A 28 -7.59 -24.70 -2.86
C ARG A 28 -7.32 -23.49 -1.99
N SER A 29 -6.26 -22.78 -2.32
CA SER A 29 -5.76 -21.62 -1.60
C SER A 29 -5.54 -20.46 -2.56
N VAL A 30 -5.91 -19.27 -2.10
CA VAL A 30 -5.66 -18.01 -2.80
C VAL A 30 -4.88 -17.14 -1.86
N LEU A 31 -3.75 -16.59 -2.31
CA LEU A 31 -3.01 -15.54 -1.61
C LEU A 31 -3.46 -14.18 -2.15
N ALA A 32 -3.96 -13.31 -1.29
CA ALA A 32 -4.26 -11.92 -1.59
C ALA A 32 -3.13 -11.02 -1.07
N ILE A 33 -2.52 -10.26 -1.97
CA ILE A 33 -1.40 -9.35 -1.69
C ILE A 33 -1.90 -7.92 -1.79
N HIS A 34 -1.89 -7.18 -0.68
CA HIS A 34 -2.25 -5.76 -0.63
C HIS A 34 -1.03 -4.86 -0.62
N ASN A 35 0.09 -5.37 -0.10
CA ASN A 35 1.34 -4.66 -0.04
C ASN A 35 2.52 -5.63 -0.04
N LEU A 36 3.40 -5.50 -1.04
CA LEU A 36 4.59 -6.33 -1.16
C LEU A 36 5.80 -5.79 -0.37
N PHE A 37 5.72 -4.58 0.18
CA PHE A 37 6.76 -4.02 1.03
C PHE A 37 6.88 -4.80 2.35
N HIS A 38 5.75 -5.17 2.96
CA HIS A 38 5.73 -5.95 4.20
C HIS A 38 5.63 -7.45 3.91
N GLN A 39 6.77 -8.14 3.98
CA GLN A 39 6.88 -9.53 3.52
C GLN A 39 6.84 -10.58 4.65
N GLY A 40 6.91 -10.16 5.91
CA GLY A 40 7.03 -11.08 7.04
C GLY A 40 8.35 -11.85 7.01
N CYS A 41 9.46 -11.11 7.07
CA CYS A 41 10.80 -11.67 7.14
C CYS A 41 11.23 -11.90 8.59
N PHE A 42 11.78 -13.09 8.88
CA PHE A 42 12.19 -13.53 10.21
C PHE A 42 13.57 -14.19 10.17
N PRO A 43 14.29 -14.28 11.30
CA PRO A 43 15.56 -15.03 11.37
C PRO A 43 15.41 -16.48 10.86
N PRO A 44 16.40 -17.06 10.17
CA PRO A 44 16.35 -18.42 9.63
C PRO A 44 15.94 -19.49 10.64
N ASP A 45 16.43 -19.38 11.88
CA ASP A 45 16.21 -20.35 12.95
C ASP A 45 14.73 -20.46 13.39
N THR A 46 13.91 -19.45 13.06
CA THR A 46 12.47 -19.49 13.33
C THR A 46 11.74 -20.57 12.55
N PHE A 47 12.31 -21.06 11.44
CA PHE A 47 11.74 -22.16 10.66
C PHE A 47 11.45 -23.40 11.53
N ASN A 48 12.37 -23.73 12.45
CA ASN A 48 12.27 -24.92 13.29
C ASN A 48 11.04 -24.89 14.22
N GLN A 49 10.49 -23.69 14.48
CA GLN A 49 9.31 -23.50 15.33
C GLN A 49 7.99 -23.72 14.56
N LEU A 50 8.04 -23.79 13.22
CA LEU A 50 6.85 -24.00 12.37
C LEU A 50 6.37 -25.46 12.37
N GLY A 51 7.20 -26.38 12.86
CA GLY A 51 6.93 -27.82 12.85
C GLY A 51 6.72 -28.35 11.43
N LEU A 52 7.46 -27.83 10.45
CA LEU A 52 7.48 -28.28 9.07
C LEU A 52 8.73 -29.14 8.81
N ASP A 53 8.63 -30.11 7.91
CA ASP A 53 9.78 -30.89 7.45
C ASP A 53 10.79 -29.97 6.73
N GLY A 54 12.09 -30.20 6.96
CA GLY A 54 13.19 -29.41 6.41
C GLY A 54 13.16 -29.24 4.88
N ARG A 55 12.55 -30.18 4.15
CA ARG A 55 12.36 -30.06 2.69
C ARG A 55 11.55 -28.83 2.28
N TRP A 56 10.71 -28.30 3.17
CA TRP A 56 9.89 -27.11 2.92
C TRP A 56 10.63 -25.80 3.13
N TYR A 57 11.84 -25.82 3.68
CA TYR A 57 12.63 -24.60 3.93
C TYR A 57 12.78 -23.74 2.67
N ASN A 58 13.09 -24.36 1.52
CA ASN A 58 13.31 -23.64 0.26
C ASN A 58 12.08 -22.83 -0.21
N SER A 59 10.88 -23.22 0.19
CA SER A 59 9.65 -22.47 -0.15
C SER A 59 9.59 -21.08 0.49
N MET A 60 10.32 -20.86 1.59
CA MET A 60 10.30 -19.62 2.37
C MET A 60 11.68 -19.05 2.67
N GLY A 61 12.76 -19.80 2.47
CA GLY A 61 14.13 -19.31 2.63
C GLY A 61 14.39 -18.12 1.69
N TRP A 62 14.98 -17.06 2.23
CA TRP A 62 15.19 -15.80 1.56
C TRP A 62 16.61 -15.33 1.77
N GLN A 63 17.19 -14.74 0.73
CA GLN A 63 18.48 -14.06 0.80
C GLN A 63 18.27 -12.63 0.32
N PHE A 64 18.54 -11.67 1.20
CA PHE A 64 18.53 -10.27 0.80
C PHE A 64 19.67 -10.01 -0.20
N MET A 65 19.38 -9.25 -1.25
CA MET A 65 20.36 -8.95 -2.31
C MET A 65 21.16 -7.68 -2.00
N GLU A 66 20.57 -6.75 -1.24
CA GLU A 66 21.20 -5.47 -0.91
C GLU A 66 22.10 -5.55 0.32
N ARG A 67 23.28 -4.92 0.24
CA ARG A 67 24.23 -4.88 1.36
C ARG A 67 23.63 -4.33 2.66
N ALA A 68 22.72 -3.36 2.58
CA ALA A 68 22.06 -2.80 3.76
C ALA A 68 21.21 -3.87 4.49
N HIS A 69 20.53 -4.72 3.73
CA HIS A 69 19.72 -5.81 4.24
C HIS A 69 20.54 -7.09 4.54
N MET A 70 21.75 -7.22 4.00
CA MET A 70 22.69 -8.30 4.36
C MET A 70 23.21 -8.20 5.79
N ALA A 71 23.14 -7.01 6.40
CA ALA A 71 23.40 -6.84 7.83
C ALA A 71 22.20 -7.27 8.70
N CYS A 72 21.02 -7.49 8.11
CA CYS A 72 19.85 -8.02 8.79
C CYS A 72 19.92 -9.55 8.83
N TYR A 73 19.78 -10.11 10.05
CA TYR A 73 19.87 -11.54 10.32
C TYR A 73 21.20 -12.16 9.87
N SER A 74 21.36 -13.47 10.06
CA SER A 74 22.59 -14.25 9.82
C SER A 74 23.13 -14.11 8.38
N TYR A 75 23.84 -13.01 8.08
CA TYR A 75 24.36 -12.66 6.75
C TYR A 75 23.29 -12.52 5.66
N GLY A 76 22.16 -11.87 5.98
CA GLY A 76 21.09 -11.61 5.02
C GLY A 76 20.18 -12.80 4.71
N HIS A 77 20.36 -13.92 5.39
CA HIS A 77 19.43 -15.05 5.31
C HIS A 77 18.21 -14.82 6.20
N ALA A 78 17.03 -15.14 5.69
CA ALA A 78 15.77 -15.03 6.41
C ALA A 78 14.79 -16.15 6.02
N VAL A 79 13.74 -16.31 6.82
CA VAL A 79 12.48 -16.94 6.42
C VAL A 79 11.52 -15.83 6.00
N ASN A 80 10.88 -15.96 4.84
CA ASN A 80 9.97 -14.99 4.27
C ASN A 80 8.59 -15.64 4.05
N TYR A 81 7.60 -15.22 4.83
CA TYR A 81 6.27 -15.82 4.79
C TYR A 81 5.51 -15.46 3.52
N MET A 82 5.66 -14.24 3.01
CA MET A 82 5.06 -13.86 1.73
C MET A 82 5.60 -14.73 0.59
N LYS A 83 6.91 -15.02 0.57
CA LYS A 83 7.52 -15.97 -0.38
C LYS A 83 6.87 -17.36 -0.25
N ALA A 84 6.67 -17.85 0.97
CA ALA A 84 6.05 -19.15 1.23
C ALA A 84 4.66 -19.26 0.58
N GLY A 85 3.82 -18.23 0.79
CA GLY A 85 2.50 -18.16 0.19
C GLY A 85 2.58 -18.01 -1.32
N LEU A 86 3.45 -17.14 -1.81
CA LEU A 86 3.68 -16.93 -3.24
C LEU A 86 4.15 -18.20 -3.93
N VAL A 87 4.91 -19.09 -3.31
CA VAL A 87 5.34 -20.35 -3.93
C VAL A 87 4.21 -21.38 -3.94
N ASN A 88 3.41 -21.46 -2.88
CA ASN A 88 2.51 -22.60 -2.65
C ASN A 88 1.02 -22.34 -2.91
N ALA A 89 0.58 -21.09 -3.04
CA ALA A 89 -0.83 -20.78 -3.29
C ALA A 89 -1.31 -21.29 -4.65
N ASP A 90 -2.56 -21.72 -4.77
CA ASP A 90 -3.11 -22.18 -6.06
C ASP A 90 -3.44 -20.99 -6.99
N ARG A 91 -3.86 -19.86 -6.42
CA ARG A 91 -4.00 -18.56 -7.12
C ARG A 91 -3.39 -17.43 -6.29
N VAL A 92 -3.01 -16.36 -6.98
CA VAL A 92 -2.55 -15.11 -6.35
C VAL A 92 -3.44 -13.98 -6.86
N VAL A 93 -3.92 -13.14 -5.96
CA VAL A 93 -4.70 -11.94 -6.29
C VAL A 93 -4.07 -10.72 -5.64
N THR A 94 -4.26 -9.56 -6.26
CA THR A 94 -3.74 -8.30 -5.74
C THR A 94 -4.66 -7.12 -6.07
N VAL A 95 -4.40 -5.94 -5.52
CA VAL A 95 -5.38 -4.84 -5.39
C VAL A 95 -5.76 -4.11 -6.67
N SER A 96 -5.08 -4.37 -7.78
CA SER A 96 -5.48 -3.88 -9.10
C SER A 96 -4.70 -4.56 -10.23
N PRO A 97 -5.19 -4.54 -11.47
CA PRO A 97 -4.42 -4.98 -12.64
C PRO A 97 -3.12 -4.20 -12.82
N GLY A 98 -3.13 -2.89 -12.52
CA GLY A 98 -1.92 -2.06 -12.56
C GLY A 98 -0.90 -2.49 -11.52
N TYR A 99 -1.34 -2.71 -10.28
CA TYR A 99 -0.45 -3.17 -9.21
C TYR A 99 0.10 -4.57 -9.49
N ALA A 100 -0.68 -5.46 -10.12
CA ALA A 100 -0.19 -6.77 -10.58
C ALA A 100 0.98 -6.65 -11.59
N TYR A 101 0.97 -5.62 -12.42
CA TYR A 101 2.10 -5.29 -13.31
C TYR A 101 3.28 -4.69 -12.52
N GLU A 102 3.01 -3.73 -11.63
CA GLU A 102 4.04 -3.05 -10.82
C GLU A 102 4.85 -4.03 -9.97
N ILE A 103 4.20 -4.97 -9.27
CA ILE A 103 4.90 -5.94 -8.44
C ILE A 103 5.72 -6.97 -9.23
N ALA A 104 5.53 -7.03 -10.55
CA ALA A 104 6.34 -7.85 -11.44
C ALA A 104 7.60 -7.12 -11.96
N THR A 105 7.78 -5.82 -11.66
CA THR A 105 9.00 -5.07 -12.00
C THR A 105 10.00 -5.12 -10.84
N PRO A 106 11.32 -4.93 -11.10
CA PRO A 106 12.32 -4.89 -10.04
C PRO A 106 12.03 -3.85 -8.94
N GLU A 107 11.50 -2.69 -9.33
CA GLU A 107 11.22 -1.56 -8.43
C GLU A 107 10.00 -1.82 -7.55
N GLY A 108 8.92 -2.34 -8.13
CA GLY A 108 7.67 -2.62 -7.39
C GLY A 108 7.63 -3.98 -6.72
N GLY A 109 8.49 -4.91 -7.14
CA GLY A 109 8.51 -6.29 -6.65
C GLY A 109 9.29 -6.50 -5.35
N TRP A 110 10.05 -5.51 -4.88
CA TRP A 110 10.82 -5.59 -3.62
C TRP A 110 11.64 -6.88 -3.51
N GLY A 111 12.30 -7.26 -4.61
CA GLY A 111 13.09 -8.48 -4.77
C GLY A 111 12.32 -9.77 -5.08
N MET A 112 10.98 -9.77 -4.99
CA MET A 112 10.11 -10.91 -5.33
C MET A 112 9.67 -10.93 -6.79
N ASP A 113 10.04 -9.92 -7.57
CA ASP A 113 9.65 -9.74 -8.98
C ASP A 113 9.94 -10.98 -9.83
N GLY A 114 11.06 -11.68 -9.58
CA GLY A 114 11.38 -12.95 -10.23
C GLY A 114 10.33 -14.04 -10.00
N ILE A 115 9.97 -14.30 -8.73
CA ILE A 115 8.98 -15.33 -8.36
C ILE A 115 7.59 -14.93 -8.88
N ILE A 116 7.28 -13.64 -8.84
CA ILE A 116 6.01 -13.11 -9.34
C ILE A 116 5.88 -13.35 -10.85
N ARG A 117 6.94 -13.07 -11.63
CA ARG A 117 6.96 -13.36 -13.07
C ARG A 117 6.84 -14.86 -13.37
N GLU A 118 7.56 -15.71 -12.63
CA GLU A 118 7.43 -17.17 -12.74
C GLU A 118 6.00 -17.66 -12.49
N ARG A 119 5.26 -16.95 -11.63
CA ARG A 119 3.88 -17.28 -11.25
C ARG A 119 2.82 -16.38 -11.89
N GLN A 120 3.17 -15.61 -12.92
CA GLN A 120 2.26 -14.66 -13.53
C GLN A 120 0.96 -15.33 -14.06
N TYR A 121 1.04 -16.59 -14.48
CA TYR A 121 -0.10 -17.38 -14.97
C TYR A 121 -1.20 -17.64 -13.92
N VAL A 122 -0.88 -17.47 -12.62
CA VAL A 122 -1.84 -17.57 -11.51
C VAL A 122 -2.13 -16.25 -10.81
N LEU A 123 -1.52 -15.15 -11.26
CA LEU A 123 -1.71 -13.81 -10.69
C LEU A 123 -2.85 -13.06 -11.39
N ASN A 124 -3.75 -12.45 -10.60
CA ASN A 124 -4.74 -11.51 -11.10
C ASN A 124 -4.81 -10.25 -10.24
N GLY A 125 -4.97 -9.11 -10.88
CA GLY A 125 -5.38 -7.88 -10.21
C GLY A 125 -6.90 -7.80 -10.10
N ILE A 126 -7.41 -7.61 -8.89
CA ILE A 126 -8.82 -7.37 -8.58
C ILE A 126 -8.91 -6.00 -7.94
N LEU A 127 -9.67 -5.10 -8.57
CA LEU A 127 -9.86 -3.75 -8.04
C LEU A 127 -10.53 -3.80 -6.67
N ASN A 128 -9.98 -3.07 -5.71
CA ASN A 128 -10.63 -2.85 -4.43
C ASN A 128 -11.95 -2.10 -4.64
N GLY A 129 -12.97 -2.49 -3.88
CA GLY A 129 -14.20 -1.74 -3.76
C GLY A 129 -14.11 -0.64 -2.70
N ILE A 130 -15.07 0.27 -2.74
CA ILE A 130 -15.40 1.19 -1.65
C ILE A 130 -16.84 0.91 -1.22
N GLU A 131 -17.21 1.26 0.02
CA GLU A 131 -18.59 1.19 0.48
C GLU A 131 -19.35 2.44 0.02
N PRO A 132 -20.29 2.36 -0.92
CA PRO A 132 -20.91 3.55 -1.49
C PRO A 132 -21.78 4.29 -0.47
N SER A 133 -22.36 3.61 0.52
CA SER A 133 -23.15 4.30 1.55
C SER A 133 -22.29 5.13 2.50
N GLU A 134 -21.01 4.77 2.66
CA GLU A 134 -20.07 5.53 3.48
C GLU A 134 -19.38 6.63 2.66
N TRP A 135 -19.08 6.36 1.39
CA TRP A 135 -18.33 7.26 0.50
C TRP A 135 -19.23 7.85 -0.59
N SER A 136 -20.33 8.49 -0.19
CA SER A 136 -21.30 9.14 -1.10
C SER A 136 -21.43 10.63 -0.83
N PRO A 137 -21.04 11.52 -1.76
CA PRO A 137 -21.29 12.95 -1.60
C PRO A 137 -22.78 13.33 -1.48
N GLN A 138 -23.69 12.44 -1.86
CA GLN A 138 -25.14 12.69 -1.74
C GLN A 138 -25.65 12.52 -0.31
N GLU A 139 -24.97 11.70 0.50
CA GLU A 139 -25.45 11.29 1.83
C GLU A 139 -24.40 11.50 2.95
N ASP A 140 -23.17 11.89 2.59
CA ASP A 140 -22.07 12.08 3.54
C ASP A 140 -22.37 13.23 4.52
N VAL A 141 -22.53 12.88 5.79
CA VAL A 141 -22.82 13.82 6.87
C VAL A 141 -21.61 14.64 7.31
N HIS A 142 -20.41 14.32 6.81
CA HIS A 142 -19.16 14.97 7.16
C HIS A 142 -18.77 16.12 6.21
N ILE A 143 -19.49 16.27 5.08
CA ILE A 143 -19.26 17.38 4.15
C ILE A 143 -20.25 18.52 4.39
N ALA A 144 -19.82 19.75 4.09
CA ALA A 144 -20.61 20.94 4.38
C ALA A 144 -21.91 21.03 3.58
N GLN A 145 -21.93 20.46 2.37
CA GLN A 145 -23.09 20.41 1.51
C GLN A 145 -23.05 19.14 0.66
N ASN A 146 -24.11 18.35 0.74
CA ASN A 146 -24.28 17.19 -0.13
C ASN A 146 -24.51 17.60 -1.58
N TYR A 147 -24.04 16.75 -2.50
CA TYR A 147 -24.19 16.97 -3.94
C TYR A 147 -24.21 15.66 -4.72
N ASP A 148 -24.77 15.74 -5.92
CA ASP A 148 -24.80 14.69 -6.93
C ASP A 148 -24.15 15.16 -8.24
N GLU A 149 -24.33 14.40 -9.31
CA GLU A 149 -23.82 14.70 -10.66
C GLU A 149 -24.43 15.95 -11.31
N ASP A 150 -25.61 16.39 -10.87
CA ASP A 150 -26.29 17.58 -11.39
C ASP A 150 -25.98 18.83 -10.56
N THR A 151 -25.67 18.66 -9.27
CA THR A 151 -25.46 19.75 -8.29
C THR A 151 -24.00 19.92 -7.85
N PHE A 152 -23.06 19.17 -8.46
CA PHE A 152 -21.66 19.14 -8.01
C PHE A 152 -20.95 20.49 -8.05
N GLU A 153 -21.31 21.41 -8.96
CA GLU A 153 -20.65 22.71 -9.06
C GLU A 153 -20.85 23.54 -7.79
N GLU A 154 -22.09 23.65 -7.32
CA GLU A 154 -22.45 24.38 -6.11
C GLU A 154 -21.96 23.65 -4.86
N GLY A 155 -22.21 22.34 -4.77
CA GLY A 155 -21.85 21.55 -3.59
C GLY A 155 -20.35 21.41 -3.38
N LYS A 156 -19.54 21.24 -4.45
CA LYS A 156 -18.08 21.23 -4.32
C LYS A 156 -17.53 22.62 -3.98
N ALA A 157 -18.12 23.70 -4.50
CA ALA A 157 -17.71 25.06 -4.14
C ALA A 157 -17.94 25.34 -2.65
N ALA A 158 -19.09 24.96 -2.11
CA ALA A 158 -19.40 25.07 -0.68
C ALA A 158 -18.46 24.22 0.18
N CYS A 159 -18.24 22.95 -0.19
CA CYS A 159 -17.31 22.07 0.52
C CYS A 159 -15.87 22.61 0.50
N LYS A 160 -15.42 23.18 -0.62
CA LYS A 160 -14.09 23.80 -0.73
C LYS A 160 -13.95 25.01 0.18
N ALA A 161 -14.95 25.89 0.22
CA ALA A 161 -14.94 27.06 1.09
C ALA A 161 -14.88 26.64 2.56
N ALA A 162 -15.74 25.71 2.99
CA ALA A 162 -15.73 25.18 4.35
C ALA A 162 -14.40 24.51 4.73
N LEU A 163 -13.77 23.79 3.80
CA LEU A 163 -12.44 23.20 4.02
C LEU A 163 -11.36 24.29 4.15
N GLN A 164 -11.40 25.33 3.33
CA GLN A 164 -10.47 26.47 3.45
C GLN A 164 -10.65 27.17 4.81
N GLU A 165 -11.87 27.42 5.24
CA GLU A 165 -12.18 28.05 6.53
C GLU A 165 -11.69 27.21 7.72
N SER A 166 -12.06 25.93 7.77
CA SER A 166 -11.66 25.00 8.84
C SER A 166 -10.15 24.81 8.95
N MET A 167 -9.41 24.97 7.85
CA MET A 167 -7.94 24.89 7.80
C MET A 167 -7.25 26.25 7.98
N GLY A 168 -8.00 27.34 8.17
CA GLY A 168 -7.45 28.70 8.29
C GLY A 168 -6.80 29.23 7.01
N LEU A 169 -7.21 28.72 5.85
CA LEU A 169 -6.73 29.16 4.53
C LEU A 169 -7.59 30.32 4.01
N PRO A 170 -7.05 31.20 3.15
CA PRO A 170 -7.86 32.20 2.46
C PRO A 170 -8.93 31.53 1.60
N VAL A 171 -10.20 31.89 1.83
CA VAL A 171 -11.34 31.40 1.05
C VAL A 171 -11.29 32.02 -0.33
N ARG A 172 -10.87 31.23 -1.32
CA ARG A 172 -10.65 31.69 -2.69
C ARG A 172 -11.12 30.63 -3.69
N PRO A 173 -12.28 30.84 -4.34
CA PRO A 173 -12.89 29.84 -5.23
C PRO A 173 -12.04 29.56 -6.47
N GLU A 174 -11.32 30.55 -6.99
CA GLU A 174 -10.50 30.46 -8.21
C GLU A 174 -9.16 29.72 -8.02
N VAL A 175 -8.77 29.45 -6.77
CA VAL A 175 -7.46 28.90 -6.45
C VAL A 175 -7.50 27.37 -6.33
N PRO A 176 -6.63 26.62 -7.02
CA PRO A 176 -6.56 25.17 -6.84
C PRO A 176 -6.27 24.79 -5.38
N LEU A 177 -7.07 23.88 -4.82
CA LEU A 177 -6.82 23.26 -3.52
C LEU A 177 -6.32 21.84 -3.76
N ILE A 178 -5.14 21.52 -3.24
CA ILE A 178 -4.48 20.21 -3.43
C ILE A 178 -4.35 19.56 -2.05
N GLY A 179 -4.89 18.36 -1.90
CA GLY A 179 -4.85 17.59 -0.65
C GLY A 179 -4.07 16.28 -0.82
N PHE A 180 -3.36 15.89 0.24
CA PHE A 180 -2.73 14.57 0.36
C PHE A 180 -3.14 13.95 1.68
N VAL A 181 -3.72 12.75 1.59
CA VAL A 181 -4.14 11.97 2.74
C VAL A 181 -3.51 10.59 2.60
N GLY A 182 -2.59 10.28 3.51
CA GLY A 182 -1.83 9.04 3.47
C GLY A 182 -0.86 8.94 4.64
N ARG A 183 -0.27 7.75 4.80
CA ARG A 183 0.84 7.58 5.75
C ARG A 183 2.07 8.32 5.24
N LEU A 184 2.90 8.82 6.16
CA LEU A 184 4.19 9.41 5.84
C LEU A 184 5.26 8.31 5.84
N ASP A 185 5.26 7.53 4.78
CA ASP A 185 6.28 6.52 4.50
C ASP A 185 6.73 6.63 3.04
N ASP A 186 7.87 6.01 2.74
CA ASP A 186 8.52 6.10 1.43
C ASP A 186 7.62 5.55 0.31
N GLN A 187 6.66 4.66 0.63
CA GLN A 187 5.71 4.11 -0.33
C GLN A 187 4.65 5.12 -0.77
N LYS A 188 4.38 6.16 0.02
CA LYS A 188 3.35 7.17 -0.28
C LYS A 188 3.87 8.40 -0.99
N GLY A 189 5.17 8.47 -1.30
CA GLY A 189 5.74 9.51 -2.16
C GLY A 189 5.79 10.91 -1.53
N ALA A 190 5.91 10.97 -0.19
CA ALA A 190 6.04 12.25 0.52
C ALA A 190 7.30 13.02 0.08
N ASP A 191 8.37 12.31 -0.25
CA ASP A 191 9.61 12.82 -0.84
C ASP A 191 9.37 13.44 -2.22
N LEU A 192 8.55 12.81 -3.08
CA LEU A 192 8.18 13.34 -4.40
C LEU A 192 7.42 14.67 -4.27
N ILE A 193 6.48 14.72 -3.31
CA ILE A 193 5.74 15.96 -3.02
C ILE A 193 6.72 17.06 -2.62
N LEU A 194 7.60 16.78 -1.66
CA LEU A 194 8.63 17.73 -1.19
C LEU A 194 9.51 18.22 -2.33
N GLY A 195 9.98 17.32 -3.19
CA GLY A 195 10.78 17.66 -4.37
C GLY A 195 10.02 18.51 -5.40
N ALA A 196 8.70 18.35 -5.49
CA ALA A 196 7.86 19.14 -6.38
C ALA A 196 7.36 20.45 -5.75
N MET A 197 7.55 20.68 -4.44
CA MET A 197 6.96 21.85 -3.76
C MET A 197 7.42 23.18 -4.35
N GLU A 198 8.71 23.31 -4.70
CA GLU A 198 9.21 24.55 -5.32
C GLU A 198 8.56 24.81 -6.69
N TRP A 199 8.33 23.77 -7.47
CA TRP A 199 7.64 23.89 -8.76
C TRP A 199 6.16 24.22 -8.57
N LEU A 200 5.49 23.54 -7.63
CA LEU A 200 4.07 23.74 -7.29
C LEU A 200 3.79 25.15 -6.76
N THR A 201 4.75 25.73 -6.02
CA THR A 201 4.62 27.08 -5.44
C THR A 201 5.20 28.17 -6.34
N GLY A 202 6.11 27.82 -7.26
CA GLY A 202 6.82 28.76 -8.13
C GLY A 202 6.14 29.08 -9.46
N ARG A 203 5.30 28.18 -10.01
CA ARG A 203 4.59 28.44 -11.29
C ARG A 203 3.16 28.95 -11.17
N ALA A 204 2.60 28.96 -9.98
CA ALA A 204 1.39 29.70 -9.69
C ALA A 204 1.43 30.05 -8.20
N GLY A 205 1.52 31.34 -7.89
CA GLY A 205 1.16 31.78 -6.56
C GLY A 205 -0.21 31.18 -6.22
N ARG A 206 -0.35 30.69 -4.97
CA ARG A 206 -1.60 30.25 -4.32
C ARG A 206 -1.83 28.72 -4.16
N ALA A 207 -0.81 27.85 -4.15
CA ALA A 207 -1.03 26.50 -3.60
C ALA A 207 -1.03 26.53 -2.06
N ALA A 208 -2.10 26.05 -1.42
CA ALA A 208 -2.15 25.78 0.02
C ALA A 208 -2.01 24.28 0.27
N TRP A 209 -1.14 23.90 1.21
CA TRP A 209 -0.80 22.50 1.52
C TRP A 209 -0.99 22.22 3.01
N HIS A 210 -1.61 21.07 3.35
CA HIS A 210 -1.62 20.53 4.70
C HIS A 210 -1.47 19.00 4.66
N GLY A 211 -0.52 18.45 5.42
CA GLY A 211 -0.34 17.01 5.67
C GLY A 211 -0.54 16.63 7.15
N PRO A 212 -0.67 15.33 7.50
CA PRO A 212 -0.93 14.89 8.87
C PRO A 212 0.25 15.18 9.83
N GLN A 213 -0.05 15.58 11.07
CA GLN A 213 0.95 15.90 12.09
C GLN A 213 1.36 14.65 12.91
N GLY A 214 2.59 14.16 12.71
CA GLY A 214 3.25 13.19 13.59
C GLY A 214 4.04 13.85 14.74
N PRO A 215 4.57 13.09 15.72
CA PRO A 215 4.98 13.58 17.04
C PRO A 215 6.24 14.48 17.09
N ARG A 216 6.76 14.93 15.95
CA ARG A 216 7.79 15.98 15.87
C ARG A 216 7.40 17.09 14.89
N GLY A 217 6.14 17.50 14.94
CA GLY A 217 5.58 18.52 14.05
C GLY A 217 6.16 19.91 14.31
N ARG A 218 6.82 20.47 13.30
CA ARG A 218 6.62 21.87 12.95
C ARG A 218 6.77 22.05 11.44
N LEU A 219 5.71 22.46 10.77
CA LEU A 219 5.76 22.99 9.41
C LEU A 219 4.77 24.15 9.32
N GLN A 220 5.34 25.33 9.11
CA GLN A 220 4.63 26.60 8.92
C GLN A 220 5.33 27.27 7.73
N VAL A 221 4.60 27.56 6.66
CA VAL A 221 5.10 28.44 5.60
C VAL A 221 3.99 29.44 5.27
N GLY A 222 4.05 30.57 5.97
CA GLY A 222 3.40 31.80 5.53
C GLY A 222 4.42 32.64 4.77
N ARG A 223 4.02 33.20 3.63
CA ARG A 223 4.58 34.47 3.15
C ARG A 223 3.47 35.34 2.59
N GLU A 224 3.08 36.33 3.39
CA GLU A 224 2.43 37.54 2.94
C GLU A 224 3.40 38.35 2.08
N GLN A 225 2.96 38.75 0.88
CA GLN A 225 3.35 40.02 0.29
C GLN A 225 2.09 40.68 -0.24
N LEU A 226 1.61 41.69 0.50
CA LEU A 226 0.60 42.64 0.05
C LEU A 226 1.26 43.65 -0.90
N PRO A 227 0.66 44.01 -2.04
CA PRO A 227 1.08 45.20 -2.78
C PRO A 227 0.40 46.44 -2.17
N GLY A 228 1.22 47.41 -1.77
CA GLY A 228 0.86 48.83 -1.74
C GLY A 228 1.15 49.48 -3.08
#